data_AF-A0AAD5RAF5-F1
#
_entry.id   AF-A0AAD5RAF5-F1
#
_cell.length_a   1.000
_cell.length_b   1.000
_cell.length_c   1.000
_cell.angle_alpha   90.00
_cell.angle_beta   90.00
_cell.angle_gamma   90.00
#
_symmetry.space_group_name_H-M   'P 1'
#
loop_
_entity.id
_entity.type
_entity.pdbx_description
1 polymer ?
#
loop_
_entity_poly.entity_id
_entity_poly.type
_entity_poly.pdbx_seq_one_letter_code
_entity_poly.pdbx_strand_id
1 'polypeptide(L)'
;MDPEASYGDENLSASVSARRRSQSFSDDYSVQRTNDDATQCKLAAVQLGYWKDEYLSRFVQHGTDHCRRDPEISIGYWARVSAINQLVERFIEKTAGRCQLSI
;
A
#
# COMPACT_ATOMS: atom_id res chain seq x y z
N MET A 1 10.42 -0.88 -58.49
CA MET A 1 10.50 -2.01 -57.55
C MET A 1 11.47 -1.57 -56.48
N ASP A 2 11.01 -1.41 -55.25
CA ASP A 2 11.85 -1.41 -54.05
C ASP A 2 10.95 -1.82 -52.87
N PRO A 3 11.03 -3.07 -52.39
CA PRO A 3 10.29 -3.52 -51.23
C PRO A 3 11.27 -3.80 -50.09
N GLU A 4 11.70 -2.82 -49.30
CA GLU A 4 12.40 -3.13 -48.05
C GLU A 4 12.14 -2.08 -46.97
N ALA A 5 11.28 -2.45 -46.01
CA ALA A 5 11.34 -1.98 -44.63
C ALA A 5 10.49 -2.91 -43.75
N SER A 6 10.91 -4.16 -43.62
CA SER A 6 10.42 -5.02 -42.55
C SER A 6 11.56 -5.93 -42.16
N TYR A 7 12.20 -5.65 -41.03
CA TYR A 7 12.81 -6.59 -40.09
C TYR A 7 13.74 -5.80 -39.17
N GLY A 8 13.35 -5.60 -37.91
CA GLY A 8 14.30 -5.03 -36.95
C GLY A 8 13.79 -4.44 -35.64
N ASP A 9 12.71 -4.93 -35.05
CA ASP A 9 12.34 -4.52 -33.66
C ASP A 9 11.90 -5.69 -32.76
N GLU A 10 12.07 -6.93 -33.21
CA GLU A 10 11.79 -8.10 -32.37
C GLU A 10 12.88 -8.32 -31.30
N ASN A 11 14.15 -8.04 -31.64
CA ASN A 11 15.25 -8.18 -30.68
C ASN A 11 15.26 -7.07 -29.62
N LEU A 12 14.85 -5.86 -29.98
CA LEU A 12 14.72 -4.71 -29.07
C LEU A 12 13.52 -4.90 -28.14
N SER A 13 12.35 -5.28 -28.67
CA SER A 13 11.20 -5.63 -27.84
C SER A 13 11.48 -6.84 -26.94
N ALA A 14 12.12 -7.90 -27.44
CA ALA A 14 12.48 -9.06 -26.64
C ALA A 14 13.49 -8.71 -25.52
N SER A 15 14.47 -7.85 -25.79
CA SER A 15 15.44 -7.41 -24.78
C SER A 15 14.83 -6.44 -23.76
N VAL A 16 13.88 -5.59 -24.15
CA VAL A 16 13.08 -4.76 -23.21
C VAL A 16 12.16 -5.63 -22.35
N SER A 17 11.50 -6.64 -22.92
CA SER A 17 10.66 -7.59 -22.20
C SER A 17 11.46 -8.52 -21.29
N ALA A 18 12.69 -8.86 -21.66
CA ALA A 18 13.61 -9.64 -20.81
C ALA A 18 14.14 -8.79 -19.64
N ARG A 19 14.49 -7.52 -19.89
CA ARG A 19 14.91 -6.57 -18.83
C ARG A 19 13.79 -6.32 -17.82
N ARG A 20 12.53 -6.17 -18.27
CA ARG A 20 11.37 -6.07 -17.38
C ARG A 20 11.21 -7.28 -16.47
N ARG A 21 11.43 -8.50 -16.99
CA ARG A 21 11.36 -9.74 -16.18
C ARG A 21 12.53 -9.91 -15.22
N SER A 22 13.72 -9.42 -15.55
CA SER A 22 14.86 -9.49 -14.62
C SER A 22 14.76 -8.52 -13.43
N GLN A 23 13.88 -7.51 -13.50
CA GLN A 23 13.59 -6.57 -12.42
C GLN A 23 12.28 -6.87 -11.67
N SER A 24 11.52 -7.90 -12.06
CA SER A 24 10.33 -8.29 -11.31
C SER A 24 10.76 -9.06 -10.06
N PHE A 25 10.84 -8.37 -8.92
CA PHE A 25 10.47 -9.00 -7.66
C PHE A 25 9.12 -9.70 -7.86
N SER A 26 8.87 -10.86 -7.24
CA SER A 26 7.56 -11.50 -7.41
C SER A 26 6.47 -10.47 -7.08
N ASP A 27 5.39 -10.45 -7.87
CA ASP A 27 4.31 -9.47 -7.66
C ASP A 27 3.83 -9.48 -6.20
N ASP A 28 3.83 -10.67 -5.57
CA ASP A 28 3.54 -10.86 -4.15
C ASP A 28 4.47 -10.07 -3.22
N TYR A 29 5.78 -10.02 -3.50
CA TYR A 29 6.72 -9.26 -2.69
C TYR A 29 6.44 -7.76 -2.77
N SER A 30 6.08 -7.27 -3.96
CA SER A 30 5.73 -5.85 -4.15
C SER A 30 4.46 -5.50 -3.37
N VAL A 31 3.45 -6.37 -3.39
CA VAL A 31 2.21 -6.22 -2.61
C VAL A 31 2.50 -6.19 -1.11
N GLN A 32 3.31 -7.12 -0.61
CA GLN A 32 3.71 -7.18 0.80
C GLN A 32 4.44 -5.91 1.23
N ARG A 33 5.37 -5.42 0.40
CA ARG A 33 6.12 -4.18 0.70
C ARG A 33 5.21 -2.96 0.78
N THR A 34 4.18 -2.86 -0.07
CA THR A 34 3.21 -1.75 0.00
C THR A 34 2.40 -1.81 1.30
N ASN A 35 2.03 -3.02 1.76
CA ASN A 35 1.38 -3.18 3.06
C ASN A 35 2.30 -2.76 4.22
N ASP A 36 3.58 -3.14 4.17
CA ASP A 36 4.56 -2.76 5.19
C ASP A 36 4.75 -1.23 5.26
N ASP A 37 4.89 -0.55 4.11
CA ASP A 37 4.98 0.93 4.05
C ASP A 37 3.70 1.59 4.61
N ALA A 38 2.52 1.07 4.26
CA ALA A 38 1.26 1.59 4.79
C ALA A 38 1.16 1.42 6.31
N THR A 39 1.61 0.27 6.84
CA THR A 39 1.61 -0.02 8.28
C THR A 39 2.58 0.90 9.01
N GLN A 40 3.76 1.14 8.45
CA GLN A 40 4.74 2.09 9.00
C GLN A 40 4.22 3.53 9.02
N CYS A 41 3.54 3.97 7.95
CA CYS A 41 2.92 5.30 7.92
C CYS A 41 1.89 5.47 9.03
N LYS A 42 1.05 4.45 9.23
CA LYS A 42 0.04 4.45 10.29
C LYS A 42 0.71 4.53 11.66
N LEU A 43 1.78 3.76 11.89
CA LEU A 43 2.50 3.77 13.16
C LEU A 43 3.09 5.15 13.46
N ALA A 44 3.74 5.79 12.47
CA ALA A 44 4.30 7.13 12.63
C ALA A 44 3.21 8.14 13.03
N ALA A 45 2.03 8.09 12.41
CA ALA A 45 0.92 8.97 12.75
C ALA A 45 0.33 8.67 14.14
N VAL A 46 0.25 7.40 14.56
CA VAL A 46 -0.17 7.00 15.91
C VAL A 46 0.81 7.51 16.97
N GLN A 47 2.12 7.37 16.74
CA GLN A 47 3.16 7.87 17.65
C GLN A 47 3.11 9.39 17.81
N LEU A 48 2.71 10.11 16.76
CA LEU A 48 2.47 11.56 16.79
C LEU A 48 1.11 11.95 17.41
N GLY A 49 0.28 10.97 17.78
CA GLY A 49 -0.99 11.19 18.46
C GLY A 49 -2.16 11.57 17.55
N TYR A 50 -2.08 11.34 16.23
CA TYR A 50 -3.21 11.60 15.33
C TYR A 50 -4.44 10.75 15.69
N TRP A 51 -4.23 9.51 16.15
CA TRP A 51 -5.23 8.69 16.80
C TRP A 51 -4.56 7.71 17.76
N LYS A 52 -5.36 7.02 18.57
CA LYS A 52 -4.88 6.02 19.52
C LYS A 52 -5.06 4.61 18.94
N ASP A 53 -3.97 3.86 18.88
CA ASP A 53 -3.98 2.44 18.53
C ASP A 53 -2.91 1.70 19.35
N GLU A 54 -3.36 0.82 20.26
CA GLU A 54 -2.49 0.05 21.16
C GLU A 54 -2.01 -1.29 20.55
N TYR A 55 -2.52 -1.62 19.36
CA TYR A 55 -2.29 -2.91 18.71
C TYR A 55 -1.34 -2.80 17.53
N LEU A 56 -1.34 -1.66 16.81
CA LEU A 56 -0.59 -1.48 15.57
C LEU A 56 0.92 -1.75 15.72
N SER A 57 1.53 -1.39 16.85
CA SER A 57 2.96 -1.61 17.10
C SER A 57 3.37 -3.10 17.05
N ARG A 58 2.43 -4.02 17.27
CA ARG A 58 2.69 -5.48 17.22
C ARG A 58 2.80 -6.02 15.80
N PHE A 59 2.39 -5.24 14.79
CA PHE A 59 2.34 -5.63 13.39
C PHE A 59 3.43 -4.97 12.53
N VAL A 60 4.32 -4.21 13.16
CA VAL A 60 5.43 -3.53 12.47
C VAL A 60 6.73 -4.28 12.74
N GLN A 61 7.62 -4.33 11.73
CA GLN A 61 8.95 -4.90 11.90
C GLN A 61 9.77 -4.07 12.89
N HIS A 62 10.41 -4.77 13.84
CA HIS A 62 11.24 -4.17 14.89
C HIS A 62 12.36 -3.32 14.27
N GLY A 63 12.57 -2.11 14.80
CA GLY A 63 13.62 -1.19 14.35
C GLY A 63 13.18 -0.16 13.30
N THR A 64 11.90 -0.13 12.92
CA THR A 64 11.32 0.90 12.03
C THR A 64 10.56 2.00 12.78
N ASP A 65 10.63 1.99 14.13
CA ASP A 65 9.84 2.82 15.05
C ASP A 65 10.06 4.33 14.93
N HIS A 66 10.99 4.78 14.07
CA HIS A 66 11.39 6.18 13.92
C HIS A 66 11.36 6.67 12.46
N CYS A 67 10.54 6.08 11.60
CA CYS A 67 10.35 6.58 10.25
C CYS A 67 9.66 7.96 10.26
N ARG A 68 10.43 9.02 10.02
CA ARG A 68 9.88 10.37 9.79
C ARG A 68 9.09 10.36 8.48
N ARG A 69 7.79 10.70 8.56
CA ARG A 69 6.92 10.94 7.41
C ARG A 69 6.54 12.41 7.38
N ASP A 70 6.30 12.92 6.18
CA ASP A 70 5.81 14.29 6.01
C ASP A 70 4.44 14.45 6.69
N PRO A 71 4.15 15.62 7.28
CA PRO A 71 2.89 15.87 7.97
C PRO A 71 1.66 15.56 7.11
N GLU A 72 1.71 15.88 5.82
CA GLU A 72 0.63 15.65 4.85
C GLU A 72 0.27 14.16 4.73
N ILE A 73 1.26 13.28 4.84
CA ILE A 73 1.05 11.83 4.82
C ILE A 73 0.29 11.40 6.06
N SER A 74 0.71 11.85 7.25
CA SER A 74 0.04 11.53 8.51
C SER A 74 -1.40 12.03 8.55
N ILE A 75 -1.64 13.25 8.05
CA ILE A 75 -2.99 13.83 7.90
C ILE A 75 -3.84 12.97 6.95
N GLY A 76 -3.29 12.55 5.82
CA GLY A 76 -3.97 11.68 4.86
C GLY A 76 -4.37 10.33 5.48
N TYR A 77 -3.49 9.69 6.24
CA TYR A 77 -3.81 8.45 6.95
C TYR A 77 -4.85 8.65 8.05
N TRP A 78 -4.74 9.72 8.84
CA TRP A 78 -5.74 10.06 9.84
C TRP A 78 -7.13 10.24 9.23
N ALA A 79 -7.23 10.99 8.12
CA ALA A 79 -8.49 11.19 7.43
C ALA A 79 -9.08 9.87 6.93
N ARG A 80 -8.25 8.99 6.34
CA ARG A 80 -8.67 7.66 5.88
C ARG A 80 -9.20 6.79 7.04
N VAL A 81 -8.44 6.68 8.12
CA VAL A 81 -8.81 5.88 9.30
C VAL A 81 -10.10 6.42 9.92
N SER A 82 -10.19 7.73 10.12
CA SER A 82 -11.37 8.38 10.71
C SER A 82 -12.62 8.20 9.87
N ALA A 83 -12.49 8.26 8.53
CA ALA A 83 -13.62 8.07 7.62
C ALA A 83 -14.12 6.61 7.65
N ILE A 84 -13.20 5.64 7.57
CA ILE A 84 -13.56 4.22 7.59
C ILE A 84 -14.19 3.85 8.94
N ASN A 85 -13.63 4.30 10.06
CA ASN A 85 -14.18 4.04 11.40
C ASN A 85 -15.62 4.55 11.52
N GLN A 86 -15.88 5.79 11.11
CA GLN A 86 -17.25 6.34 11.14
C GLN A 86 -18.23 5.55 10.28
N LEU A 87 -17.81 5.06 9.12
CA LEU A 87 -18.66 4.24 8.25
C LEU A 87 -18.94 2.88 8.87
N VAL A 88 -17.92 2.24 9.45
CA VAL A 88 -18.04 0.94 10.13
C VAL A 88 -18.94 1.05 11.36
N GLU A 89 -18.75 2.06 12.20
CA GLU A 89 -19.59 2.31 13.39
C GLU A 89 -21.06 2.45 12.99
N ARG A 90 -21.36 3.33 12.02
CA ARG A 90 -22.74 3.53 11.52
C ARG A 90 -23.33 2.27 10.90
N PHE A 91 -22.52 1.45 10.24
CA PHE A 91 -22.98 0.20 9.64
C PHE A 91 -23.34 -0.83 10.73
N ILE A 92 -22.49 -0.97 11.76
CA ILE A 92 -22.74 -1.83 12.91
C ILE A 92 -24.01 -1.38 13.64
N GLU A 93 -24.16 -0.08 13.90
CA GLU A 93 -25.35 0.49 14.52
C GLU A 93 -26.62 0.15 13.74
N LYS A 94 -26.63 0.38 12.42
CA LYS A 94 -27.80 0.10 11.56
C LYS A 94 -28.19 -1.37 11.50
N THR A 95 -27.22 -2.26 11.65
CA THR A 95 -27.43 -3.72 11.59
C THR A 95 -27.61 -4.34 12.98
N ALA A 96 -27.55 -3.54 14.04
CA ALA A 96 -27.55 -3.98 15.44
C ALA A 96 -26.49 -5.06 15.70
N GLY A 97 -25.31 -4.92 15.10
CA GLY A 97 -24.19 -5.85 15.21
C GLY A 97 -24.38 -7.20 14.50
N ARG A 98 -25.50 -7.45 13.82
CA ARG A 98 -25.73 -8.68 13.05
C ARG A 98 -25.26 -8.50 11.61
N CYS A 99 -23.96 -8.34 11.43
CA CYS A 99 -23.34 -8.12 10.14
C CYS A 99 -21.96 -8.80 10.04
N GLN A 100 -21.48 -8.99 8.81
CA GLN A 100 -20.10 -9.36 8.53
C GLN A 100 -19.38 -8.15 7.95
N LEU A 101 -18.20 -7.85 8.50
CA LEU A 101 -17.25 -6.90 7.92
C LEU A 101 -16.18 -7.69 7.18
N SER A 102 -16.07 -7.47 5.88
CA SER A 102 -14.95 -7.98 5.07
C SER A 102 -14.10 -6.78 4.68
N ILE A 103 -12.86 -6.75 5.15
CA ILE A 103 -11.91 -5.64 4.99
C ILE A 103 -10.63 -6.18 4.35
#